data_AF-A0A0G0IBJ0-F1
#
_entry.id   AF-A0A0G0IBJ0-F1
#
_cell.length_a   1.000
_cell.length_b   1.000
_cell.length_c   1.000
_cell.angle_alpha   90.00
_cell.angle_beta   90.00
_cell.angle_gamma   90.00
#
_symmetry.space_group_name_H-M   'P 1'
#
loop_
_entity.id
_entity.type
_entity.pdbx_description
1 polymer ?
#
loop_
_entity_poly.entity_id
_entity_poly.type
_entity_poly.pdbx_seq_one_letter_code
_entity_poly.pdbx_strand_id
1 'polypeptide(L)'
;MDIDFENLINSLIKDGYLKTSGIIEAFKKINRKDFVSEEYKNEAYINAPLPIGFGQTISQPLTVAFMLTLLDLKPAQKVLDVGSGSGWSVLAPRLSGP
;
A
#
# COMPACT_ATOMS: atom_id res chain seq x y z
N MET A 1 -9.27 0.00 15.90
CA MET A 1 -8.63 0.56 14.70
C MET A 1 -7.26 1.04 15.14
N ASP A 2 -6.21 0.62 14.43
CA ASP A 2 -4.81 0.84 14.84
C ASP A 2 -4.44 2.33 14.63
N ILE A 3 -3.99 3.03 15.66
CA ILE A 3 -3.74 4.48 15.61
C ILE A 3 -2.62 4.82 14.62
N ASP A 4 -1.61 3.94 14.50
CA ASP A 4 -0.47 4.14 13.62
C ASP A 4 -0.86 3.98 12.15
N PHE A 5 -1.82 3.10 11.87
CA PHE A 5 -2.38 2.93 10.53
C PHE A 5 -3.14 4.18 10.07
N GLU A 6 -4.00 4.73 10.93
CA GLU A 6 -4.74 5.96 10.61
C GLU A 6 -3.79 7.15 10.45
N ASN A 7 -2.76 7.26 11.31
CA ASN A 7 -1.74 8.30 11.19
C ASN A 7 -0.98 8.22 9.86
N LEU A 8 -0.59 7.01 9.45
CA LEU A 8 0.05 6.80 8.15
C LEU A 8 -0.87 7.27 7.01
N ILE A 9 -2.11 6.79 6.95
CA ILE A 9 -3.04 7.16 5.87
C ILE A 9 -3.29 8.67 5.86
N ASN A 10 -3.56 9.27 7.01
CA ASN A 10 -3.79 10.71 7.13
C ASN A 10 -2.57 11.53 6.70
N SER A 11 -1.34 11.08 7.03
CA SER A 11 -0.12 11.74 6.56
C SER A 11 0.00 11.71 5.04
N LEU A 12 -0.25 10.56 4.40
CA LEU A 12 -0.18 10.41 2.95
C LEU A 12 -1.26 11.21 2.22
N ILE A 13 -2.44 11.38 2.81
CA ILE A 13 -3.49 12.26 2.29
C ILE A 13 -3.07 13.73 2.42
N LYS A 14 -2.62 14.14 3.61
CA LYS A 14 -2.20 15.52 3.91
C LYS A 14 -1.06 15.97 3.00
N ASP A 15 -0.09 15.10 2.75
CA ASP A 15 1.07 15.38 1.89
C ASP A 15 0.73 15.27 0.40
N GLY A 16 -0.49 14.86 0.06
CA GLY A 16 -0.99 14.80 -1.31
C GLY A 16 -0.52 13.58 -2.10
N TYR A 17 -0.06 12.50 -1.47
CA TYR A 17 0.28 11.25 -2.16
C TYR A 17 -0.95 10.35 -2.37
N LEU A 18 -1.93 10.43 -1.48
CA LEU A 18 -3.23 9.78 -1.62
C LEU A 18 -4.30 10.83 -1.98
N LYS A 19 -4.63 10.94 -3.27
CA LYS A 19 -5.50 12.03 -3.79
C LYS A 19 -6.92 11.63 -4.13
N THR A 20 -7.14 10.38 -4.54
CA THR A 20 -8.43 9.92 -5.05
C THR A 20 -9.09 8.97 -4.05
N SER A 21 -10.42 9.06 -3.94
CA SER A 21 -11.21 8.22 -3.03
C SER A 21 -10.96 6.73 -3.25
N GLY A 22 -10.86 6.27 -4.50
CA GLY A 22 -10.62 4.86 -4.81
C GLY A 22 -9.30 4.32 -4.26
N ILE A 23 -8.20 5.09 -4.34
CA ILE A 23 -6.90 4.65 -3.81
C ILE A 23 -6.88 4.74 -2.28
N ILE A 24 -7.49 5.79 -1.70
CA ILE A 24 -7.62 5.93 -0.24
C ILE A 24 -8.37 4.73 0.36
N GLU A 25 -9.51 4.35 -0.24
CA GLU A 25 -10.29 3.22 0.24
C GLU A 25 -9.56 1.88 0.03
N ALA A 26 -8.79 1.73 -1.06
CA ALA A 26 -7.94 0.56 -1.24
C ALA A 26 -6.86 0.44 -0.14
N PHE A 27 -6.20 1.55 0.22
CA PHE A 27 -5.24 1.59 1.33
C PHE A 27 -5.87 1.25 2.67
N LYS A 28 -7.09 1.73 2.95
CA LYS A 28 -7.83 1.41 4.18
C LYS A 28 -8.28 -0.05 4.25
N LYS A 29 -8.63 -0.64 3.10
CA LYS A 29 -9.18 -2.00 3.03
C LYS A 29 -8.10 -3.09 3.08
N ILE A 30 -6.87 -2.79 2.67
CA ILE A 30 -5.76 -3.75 2.65
C ILE A 30 -4.76 -3.40 3.74
N ASN A 31 -4.82 -4.14 4.84
CA ASN A 31 -3.92 -3.93 5.95
C ASN A 31 -2.50 -4.40 5.59
N ARG A 32 -1.57 -3.45 5.49
CA ARG A 32 -0.14 -3.70 5.24
C ARG A 32 0.48 -4.68 6.24
N LYS A 33 -0.01 -4.72 7.49
CA LYS A 33 0.46 -5.61 8.55
C LYS A 33 0.28 -7.11 8.24
N ASP A 34 -0.63 -7.44 7.32
CA ASP A 34 -0.85 -8.82 6.87
C ASP A 34 0.22 -9.30 5.87
N PHE A 35 1.09 -8.39 5.40
CA PHE A 35 2.10 -8.62 4.36
C PHE A 35 3.54 -8.42 4.85
N VAL A 36 3.74 -8.23 6.16
CA VAL A 36 5.06 -8.11 6.79
C VAL A 36 5.37 -9.36 7.61
N SER A 37 6.65 -9.69 7.77
CA SER A 37 7.09 -10.74 8.70
C SER A 37 6.68 -10.41 10.13
N GLU A 38 6.50 -11.42 10.98
CA GLU A 38 6.09 -11.25 12.39
C GLU A 38 6.96 -10.25 13.17
N GLU A 39 8.26 -10.25 12.92
CA GLU A 39 9.22 -9.34 13.56
C GLU A 39 8.99 -7.86 13.25
N TYR A 40 8.33 -7.55 12.12
CA TYR A 40 8.08 -6.19 11.64
C TYR A 40 6.63 -5.73 11.79
N LYS A 41 5.80 -6.51 12.50
CA LYS A 41 4.37 -6.20 12.67
C LYS A 41 4.09 -4.93 13.46
N ASN A 42 5.03 -4.49 14.29
CA ASN A 42 4.92 -3.24 15.05
C ASN A 42 5.35 -2.04 14.20
N GLU A 43 6.24 -2.26 13.24
CA GLU A 43 6.70 -1.27 12.28
C GLU A 43 5.84 -1.23 11.01
N ALA A 44 4.80 -2.06 10.92
CA ALA A 44 4.03 -2.27 9.69
C ALA A 44 3.53 -0.97 9.04
N TYR A 45 3.29 0.09 9.82
CA TYR A 45 2.75 1.37 9.35
C TYR A 45 3.76 2.51 9.30
N ILE A 46 5.05 2.25 9.51
CA ILE A 46 6.05 3.28 9.24
C ILE A 46 6.13 3.54 7.73
N ASN A 47 6.37 4.77 7.35
CA ASN A 47 6.56 5.12 5.94
C ASN A 47 7.98 4.77 5.46
N ALA A 48 8.36 3.50 5.51
CA ALA A 48 9.66 2.99 5.06
C ALA A 48 9.52 1.57 4.46
N PRO A 49 10.47 1.10 3.63
CA PRO A 49 10.50 -0.30 3.23
C PRO A 49 10.86 -1.18 4.42
N LEU A 50 10.31 -2.40 4.47
CA LEU A 50 10.61 -3.39 5.51
C LEU A 50 11.10 -4.69 4.89
N PRO A 51 12.07 -5.41 5.48
CA PRO A 51 12.49 -6.71 4.98
C PRO A 51 11.35 -7.74 4.99
N ILE A 52 11.32 -8.60 3.99
CA ILE A 52 10.37 -9.73 3.89
C ILE A 52 11.09 -11.08 3.71
N GLY A 53 12.39 -11.12 3.99
CA GLY A 53 13.26 -12.27 3.74
C GLY A 53 13.81 -12.31 2.32
N PHE A 54 14.71 -13.27 2.07
CA PHE A 54 15.32 -13.54 0.76
C PHE A 54 15.98 -12.32 0.08
N GLY A 55 16.45 -11.35 0.87
CA GLY A 55 17.04 -10.10 0.35
C GLY A 55 16.03 -9.09 -0.23
N GLN A 56 14.72 -9.36 -0.08
CA GLN A 56 13.65 -8.53 -0.61
C GLN A 56 13.03 -7.64 0.48
N THR A 57 12.33 -6.59 0.05
CA THR A 57 11.58 -5.69 0.94
C THR A 57 10.13 -5.52 0.46
N ILE A 58 9.20 -5.30 1.39
CA ILE A 58 7.92 -4.68 1.08
C ILE A 58 8.17 -3.18 0.84
N SER A 59 7.62 -2.65 -0.25
CA SER A 59 7.84 -1.26 -0.67
C SER A 59 7.38 -0.26 0.39
N GLN A 60 7.95 0.95 0.42
CA GLN A 60 7.46 2.04 1.27
C GLN A 60 6.01 2.43 0.90
N PRO A 61 5.13 2.76 1.88
CA PRO A 61 3.75 3.14 1.60
C PRO A 61 3.59 4.30 0.62
N LEU A 62 4.40 5.36 0.78
CA LEU A 62 4.43 6.49 -0.14
C LEU A 62 4.74 6.04 -1.57
N THR A 63 5.75 5.19 -1.77
CA THR A 63 6.10 4.68 -3.11
C THR A 63 4.90 4.00 -3.76
N VAL A 64 4.18 3.14 -3.02
CA VAL A 64 2.98 2.46 -3.55
C VAL A 64 1.86 3.46 -3.84
N ALA A 65 1.59 4.41 -2.95
CA ALA A 65 0.57 5.45 -3.17
C ALA A 65 0.88 6.30 -4.40
N PHE A 66 2.15 6.68 -4.57
CA PHE A 66 2.62 7.44 -5.71
C PHE A 66 2.50 6.66 -7.02
N MET A 67 2.95 5.40 -7.05
CA MET A 67 2.81 4.54 -8.23
C MET A 67 1.35 4.35 -8.65
N LEU A 68 0.45 4.07 -7.69
CA LEU A 68 -0.98 3.87 -7.98
C LEU A 68 -1.65 5.17 -8.45
N THR A 69 -1.23 6.31 -7.92
CA THR A 69 -1.72 7.62 -8.37
C THR A 69 -1.29 7.91 -9.81
N LEU A 70 -0.05 7.57 -10.19
CA LEU A 70 0.44 7.73 -11.56
C LEU A 70 -0.20 6.75 -12.53
N LEU A 71 -0.52 5.53 -12.08
CA LEU A 71 -1.19 4.52 -12.90
C LEU A 71 -2.64 4.89 -13.24
N ASP A 72 -3.26 5.80 -12.46
CA ASP A 72 -4.63 6.31 -12.64
C ASP A 72 -5.65 5.20 -12.98
N LEU A 73 -5.63 4.15 -12.17
CA LEU A 73 -6.43 2.95 -12.40
C LEU A 73 -7.92 3.26 -12.51
N LYS A 74 -8.54 2.69 -13.53
CA LYS A 74 -9.98 2.70 -13.78
C LYS A 74 -10.57 1.29 -13.63
N PRO A 75 -11.86 1.20 -13.27
CA PRO A 75 -12.61 -0.06 -13.33
C PRO A 75 -12.38 -0.86 -14.62
N ALA A 76 -12.37 -2.18 -14.50
CA ALA A 76 -12.22 -3.14 -15.60
C ALA A 76 -10.88 -3.14 -16.36
N GLN A 77 -9.87 -2.40 -15.90
CA GLN A 77 -8.52 -2.48 -16.47
C GLN A 77 -7.80 -3.76 -16.04
N LYS A 78 -6.97 -4.29 -16.95
CA LYS A 78 -6.04 -5.40 -16.64
C LYS A 78 -4.69 -4.80 -16.27
N VAL A 79 -4.16 -5.23 -15.12
CA VAL A 79 -2.89 -4.75 -14.58
C VAL A 79 -1.91 -5.91 -14.48
N LEU A 80 -0.68 -5.69 -14.89
CA LEU A 80 0.45 -6.60 -14.65
C LEU A 80 1.35 -5.97 -13.60
N ASP A 81 1.57 -6.69 -12.51
CA ASP A 81 2.58 -6.37 -11.50
C ASP A 81 3.78 -7.30 -11.69
N VAL A 82 4.98 -6.74 -11.81
CA VAL A 82 6.23 -7.49 -11.96
C VAL A 82 7.05 -7.28 -10.70
N GLY A 83 7.37 -8.38 -10.01
CA GLY A 83 8.11 -8.33 -8.75
C GLY A 83 7.20 -8.22 -7.52
N SER A 84 6.21 -9.10 -7.42
CA SER A 84 5.15 -9.00 -6.41
C SER A 84 5.64 -9.05 -4.95
N GLY A 85 6.81 -9.62 -4.67
CA GLY A 85 7.40 -9.63 -3.33
C GLY A 85 6.42 -10.16 -2.29
N SER A 86 6.00 -9.31 -1.34
CA SER A 86 5.00 -9.68 -0.32
C SER A 86 3.57 -9.79 -0.85
N GLY A 87 3.28 -9.24 -2.04
CA GLY A 87 1.95 -9.21 -2.65
C GLY A 87 1.09 -8.00 -2.25
N TRP A 88 1.60 -7.12 -1.37
CA TRP A 88 0.83 -5.98 -0.88
C TRP A 88 0.43 -4.99 -1.98
N SER A 89 1.34 -4.65 -2.90
CA SER A 89 1.09 -3.73 -4.01
C SER A 89 0.07 -4.26 -5.02
N VAL A 90 -0.04 -5.58 -5.17
CA VAL A 90 -0.89 -6.25 -6.18
C VAL A 90 -2.38 -6.13 -5.84
N LEU A 91 -2.73 -6.12 -4.56
CA LEU A 91 -4.13 -6.13 -4.14
C LEU A 91 -4.79 -4.75 -4.21
N ALA A 92 -4.02 -3.67 -4.03
CA ALA A 92 -4.56 -2.31 -4.06
C ALA A 92 -5.26 -1.94 -5.40
N PRO A 93 -4.72 -2.28 -6.58
CA PRO A 93 -5.40 -2.14 -7.86
C PRO A 93 -6.75 -2.86 -8.00
N ARG A 94 -6.93 -4.01 -7.33
CA ARG A 94 -8.13 -4.86 -7.48
C ARG A 94 -9.35 -4.32 -6.73
N LEU A 95 -9.16 -3.37 -5.82
CA LEU A 95 -10.22 -2.84 -4.95
C LEU A 95 -10.62 -1.40 -5.30
N SER A 96 -9.90 -0.75 -6.22
CA SER A 96 -10.26 0.57 -6.75
C SER A 96 -11.27 0.52 -7.91
N GLY A 97 -11.73 -0.68 -8.30
CA GLY A 97 -12.87 -0.90 -9.18
C GLY A 97 -14.03 -1.61 -8.45
N PRO A 98 -15.28 -1.45 -8.90
CA PRO A 98 -16.43 -2.21 -8.42
C PRO A 98 -16.28 -3.72 -8.67
#